data_AF-A0A3N0XK43-F1
#
_entry.id   AF-A0A3N0XK43-F1
#
_cell.length_a   1.000
_cell.length_b   1.000
_cell.length_c   1.000
_cell.angle_alpha   90.00
_cell.angle_beta   90.00
_cell.angle_gamma   90.00
#
_symmetry.space_group_name_H-M   'P 1'
#
loop_
_entity.id
_entity.type
_entity.pdbx_description
1 polymer ?
#
loop_
_entity_poly.entity_id
_entity_poly.type
_entity_poly.pdbx_seq_one_letter_code
_entity_poly.pdbx_strand_id
1 'polypeptide(L)'
;MRTLEEVQATLQIAKVKEEDLQPVTYCLSFGDNVSSDDYCLMELDDTLCRHIESGKSLIIRGDKDEHAILCSEDKTYDLKIADTSNLLLFVPGCKTPDQLPDSSTSQLMHVQIWGFSNSYWELRRQRPRLKKLKKLLLENPYDGPAVGMQEETPGEKYTIDDLLERIQASREEIEIHLQNVHACEIDGFWRILDFDYEMKLLGHVTQLVDSESWSFSKVPLTVCLEELGSLEPKAMIEHCLNCYGRCYTSEDGLVMYALDEDKVCRATAQLLLQNAVKFNLSEFQEVWQQSVSEGMSTRLDQLRILKMLSFMVIFNLVLHTCLSDLDMLHPSQPCTEAENKKRYNTFLSRHLQDQINTDCSMSIPLCPILSQNGCPLAKYAKEFWELASAVYLEDDLLMSIFDGVDPPSNATSSHLQSSVMSPLQPQYSVTSPPQSQSSVSSPFWPQSLHWSPLLPVNLHQSPLVPVR
;
A
#
# COMPACT_ATOMS: atom_id res chain seq x y z
N MET A 1 -32.81 -7.66 50.63
CA MET A 1 -31.47 -7.06 50.53
C MET A 1 -30.75 -7.31 51.84
N ARG A 2 -29.40 -7.29 51.88
CA ARG A 2 -28.67 -7.47 53.14
C ARG A 2 -28.78 -6.25 54.05
N THR A 3 -28.61 -6.41 55.36
CA THR A 3 -28.53 -5.28 56.32
C THR A 3 -27.08 -4.94 56.68
N LEU A 4 -26.87 -3.81 57.38
CA LEU A 4 -25.53 -3.39 57.84
C LEU A 4 -24.97 -4.39 58.87
N GLU A 5 -25.82 -4.89 59.76
CA GLU A 5 -25.48 -5.87 60.79
C GLU A 5 -25.03 -7.21 60.17
N GLU A 6 -25.67 -7.65 59.09
CA GLU A 6 -25.26 -8.84 58.33
C GLU A 6 -23.91 -8.65 57.63
N VAL A 7 -23.64 -7.44 57.13
CA VAL A 7 -22.34 -7.07 56.54
C VAL A 7 -21.25 -7.09 57.62
N GLN A 8 -21.48 -6.46 58.78
CA GLN A 8 -20.53 -6.46 59.89
C GLN A 8 -20.26 -7.88 60.42
N ALA A 9 -21.31 -8.71 60.58
CA ALA A 9 -21.14 -10.12 60.92
C ALA A 9 -20.29 -10.88 59.88
N THR A 10 -20.45 -10.56 58.59
CA THR A 10 -19.62 -11.14 57.52
C THR A 10 -18.15 -10.72 57.63
N LEU A 11 -17.86 -9.45 57.93
CA LEU A 11 -16.50 -8.93 58.13
C LEU A 11 -15.80 -9.61 59.32
N GLN A 12 -16.51 -9.78 60.44
CA GLN A 12 -16.00 -10.47 61.63
C GLN A 12 -15.67 -11.95 61.34
N ILE A 13 -16.51 -12.66 60.58
CA ILE A 13 -16.23 -14.04 60.13
C ILE A 13 -15.02 -14.10 59.20
N ALA A 14 -14.90 -13.13 58.28
CA ALA A 14 -13.78 -13.01 57.35
C ALA A 14 -12.47 -12.51 58.03
N LYS A 15 -12.53 -12.07 59.29
CA LYS A 15 -11.44 -11.43 60.04
C LYS A 15 -10.89 -10.16 59.37
N VAL A 16 -11.72 -9.46 58.61
CA VAL A 16 -11.40 -8.16 58.03
C VAL A 16 -11.67 -7.09 59.09
N LYS A 17 -10.73 -6.16 59.26
CA LYS A 17 -10.85 -5.05 60.20
C LYS A 17 -11.65 -3.91 59.57
N GLU A 18 -12.59 -3.33 60.31
CA GLU A 18 -13.32 -2.14 59.85
C GLU A 18 -12.42 -0.91 59.71
N GLU A 19 -11.34 -0.82 60.50
CA GLU A 19 -10.30 0.23 60.42
C GLU A 19 -9.43 0.18 59.15
N ASP A 20 -9.44 -0.94 58.41
CA ASP A 20 -8.74 -1.08 57.12
C ASP A 20 -9.68 -0.81 55.91
N LEU A 21 -10.93 -0.39 56.14
CA LEU A 21 -11.97 -0.25 55.12
C LEU A 21 -12.47 1.20 54.96
N GLN A 22 -13.04 1.48 53.78
CA GLN A 22 -13.80 2.71 53.52
C GLN A 22 -15.18 2.65 54.20
N PRO A 23 -15.73 3.80 54.66
CA PRO A 23 -16.99 3.83 55.41
C PRO A 23 -18.21 3.43 54.56
N VAL A 24 -18.15 3.57 53.24
CA VAL A 24 -19.25 3.17 52.34
C VAL A 24 -19.01 1.76 51.83
N THR A 25 -19.93 0.85 52.15
CA THR A 25 -19.95 -0.52 51.61
C THR A 25 -21.00 -0.65 50.52
N TYR A 26 -20.59 -1.18 49.36
CA TYR A 26 -21.49 -1.52 48.26
C TYR A 26 -21.93 -2.99 48.34
N CYS A 27 -23.22 -3.23 48.55
CA CYS A 27 -23.84 -4.55 48.44
C CYS A 27 -24.38 -4.72 47.01
N LEU A 28 -23.58 -5.33 46.15
CA LEU A 28 -23.93 -5.63 44.77
C LEU A 28 -24.97 -6.77 44.67
N SER A 29 -25.84 -6.68 43.67
CA SER A 29 -26.77 -7.74 43.27
C SER A 29 -27.00 -7.68 41.76
N PHE A 30 -27.20 -8.82 41.09
CA PHE A 30 -27.64 -8.81 39.69
C PHE A 30 -29.06 -8.21 39.57
N GLY A 31 -29.31 -7.43 38.52
CA GLY A 31 -30.66 -7.07 38.10
C GLY A 31 -31.41 -8.24 37.46
N ASP A 32 -32.71 -8.11 37.27
CA ASP A 32 -33.57 -9.21 36.80
C ASP A 32 -33.32 -9.61 35.33
N ASN A 33 -32.74 -8.71 34.52
CA ASN A 33 -32.46 -8.88 33.10
C ASN A 33 -30.95 -8.77 32.76
N VAL A 34 -30.04 -9.27 33.59
CA VAL A 34 -28.59 -9.17 33.30
C VAL A 34 -28.16 -10.21 32.25
N SER A 35 -27.82 -9.73 31.06
CA SER A 35 -27.14 -10.48 30.00
C SER A 35 -25.65 -10.14 29.95
N SER A 36 -24.85 -11.02 29.36
CA SER A 36 -23.49 -10.72 28.88
C SER A 36 -23.48 -9.98 27.53
N ASP A 37 -24.57 -10.08 26.78
CA ASP A 37 -24.57 -9.80 25.33
C ASP A 37 -25.13 -8.41 25.00
N ASP A 38 -25.79 -7.76 25.97
CA ASP A 38 -26.47 -6.47 25.79
C ASP A 38 -25.51 -5.26 25.79
N TYR A 39 -24.29 -5.43 26.32
CA TYR A 39 -23.31 -4.35 26.52
C TYR A 39 -21.88 -4.85 26.25
N CYS A 40 -21.15 -4.17 25.37
CA CYS A 40 -19.71 -4.36 25.20
C CYS A 40 -18.92 -3.17 25.76
N LEU A 41 -17.67 -3.42 26.18
CA LEU A 41 -16.69 -2.37 26.42
C LEU A 41 -15.87 -2.11 25.17
N MET A 42 -15.48 -0.87 24.95
CA MET A 42 -14.53 -0.46 23.90
C MET A 42 -13.52 0.52 24.49
N GLU A 43 -12.23 0.28 24.25
CA GLU A 43 -11.15 1.20 24.58
C GLU A 43 -11.06 2.27 23.49
N LEU A 44 -11.11 3.54 23.91
CA LEU A 44 -11.05 4.71 23.04
C LEU A 44 -9.90 5.59 23.50
N ASP A 45 -9.15 6.14 22.54
CA ASP A 45 -8.16 7.18 22.85
C ASP A 45 -8.80 8.55 23.10
N ASP A 46 -8.02 9.45 23.71
CA ASP A 46 -8.34 10.86 23.96
C ASP A 46 -8.94 11.61 22.76
N THR A 47 -8.63 11.21 21.52
CA THR A 47 -9.12 11.85 20.30
C THR A 47 -10.50 11.32 19.90
N LEU A 48 -10.72 10.01 20.07
CA LEU A 48 -12.01 9.35 19.82
C LEU A 48 -13.05 9.66 20.90
N CYS A 49 -12.63 9.77 22.17
CA CYS A 49 -13.49 10.27 23.25
C CYS A 49 -14.03 11.67 22.91
N ARG A 50 -13.14 12.62 22.59
CA ARG A 50 -13.54 13.99 22.19
C ARG A 50 -14.37 14.03 20.91
N HIS A 51 -14.13 13.11 19.98
CA HIS A 51 -14.93 12.97 18.75
C HIS A 51 -16.40 12.67 19.10
N ILE A 52 -16.64 11.66 19.94
CA ILE A 52 -17.98 11.28 20.41
C ILE A 52 -18.60 12.37 21.30
N GLU A 53 -17.82 12.95 22.23
CA GLU A 53 -18.28 14.06 23.09
C GLU A 53 -18.70 15.31 22.28
N SER A 54 -18.06 15.55 21.12
CA SER A 54 -18.46 16.61 20.19
C SER A 54 -19.72 16.30 19.36
N GLY A 55 -20.33 15.13 19.55
CA GLY A 55 -21.53 14.69 18.86
C GLY A 55 -21.28 14.02 17.49
N LYS A 56 -20.02 13.71 17.14
CA LYS A 56 -19.69 12.96 15.92
C LYS A 56 -19.84 11.45 16.13
N SER A 57 -20.27 10.74 15.10
CA SER A 57 -20.48 9.30 15.11
C SER A 57 -19.25 8.52 14.61
N LEU A 58 -19.04 7.33 15.17
CA LEU A 58 -18.16 6.30 14.63
C LEU A 58 -19.02 5.21 13.97
N ILE A 59 -18.56 4.66 12.84
CA ILE A 59 -19.34 3.73 12.00
C ILE A 59 -18.58 2.42 11.86
N ILE A 60 -19.23 1.29 12.16
CA ILE A 60 -18.68 -0.05 11.93
C ILE A 60 -18.89 -0.42 10.45
N ARG A 61 -17.85 -0.93 9.77
CA ARG A 61 -17.89 -1.33 8.35
C ARG A 61 -17.24 -2.69 8.11
N GLY A 62 -17.68 -3.39 7.06
CA GLY A 62 -17.11 -4.65 6.58
C GLY A 62 -18.18 -5.58 5.98
N ASP A 63 -17.83 -6.30 4.93
CA ASP A 63 -18.68 -7.35 4.37
C ASP A 63 -18.80 -8.58 5.31
N LYS A 64 -19.78 -9.45 5.05
CA LYS A 64 -20.06 -10.66 5.86
C LYS A 64 -18.87 -11.62 6.02
N ASP A 65 -17.98 -11.64 5.03
CA ASP A 65 -16.78 -12.48 4.98
C ASP A 65 -15.50 -11.71 5.37
N GLU A 66 -15.63 -10.45 5.82
CA GLU A 66 -14.53 -9.59 6.25
C GLU A 66 -14.55 -9.35 7.76
N HIS A 67 -13.39 -9.10 8.37
CA HIS A 67 -13.33 -8.65 9.77
C HIS A 67 -13.82 -7.21 9.87
N ALA A 68 -14.79 -6.94 10.76
CA ALA A 68 -15.31 -5.60 10.99
C ALA A 68 -14.21 -4.59 11.39
N ILE A 69 -14.32 -3.37 10.89
CA ILE A 69 -13.49 -2.22 11.24
C ILE A 69 -14.37 -1.10 11.81
N LEU A 70 -13.76 -0.14 12.51
CA LEU A 70 -14.42 1.10 12.93
C LEU A 70 -13.84 2.29 12.16
N CYS A 71 -14.70 3.15 11.63
CA CYS A 71 -14.33 4.37 10.93
C CYS A 71 -14.79 5.61 11.70
N SER A 72 -13.92 6.61 11.80
CA SER A 72 -14.35 8.00 11.93
C SER A 72 -14.66 8.56 10.53
N GLU A 73 -14.99 9.84 10.47
CA GLU A 73 -15.05 10.65 9.23
C GLU A 73 -13.75 10.52 8.40
N ASP A 74 -12.59 10.57 9.07
CA ASP A 74 -11.27 10.73 8.46
C ASP A 74 -10.32 9.51 8.56
N LYS A 75 -10.54 8.55 9.49
CA LYS A 75 -9.59 7.45 9.78
C LYS A 75 -10.25 6.09 9.93
N THR A 76 -9.51 5.05 9.54
CA THR A 76 -9.84 3.63 9.80
C THR A 76 -9.11 3.03 11.01
N TYR A 77 -9.83 2.24 11.80
CA TYR A 77 -9.37 1.50 12.97
C TYR A 77 -9.75 0.01 12.87
N ASP A 78 -8.80 -0.87 13.15
CA ASP A 78 -8.98 -2.33 13.28
C ASP A 78 -9.59 -2.64 14.66
N LEU A 79 -10.65 -3.46 14.71
CA LEU A 79 -11.35 -3.87 15.94
C LEU A 79 -10.80 -5.20 16.44
N LYS A 80 -10.37 -5.28 17.72
CA LYS A 80 -9.88 -6.54 18.33
C LYS A 80 -10.49 -6.78 19.69
N ILE A 81 -10.88 -8.03 19.95
CA ILE A 81 -11.28 -8.46 21.29
C ILE A 81 -10.03 -8.76 22.11
N ALA A 82 -9.92 -8.16 23.29
CA ALA A 82 -8.94 -8.46 24.31
C ALA A 82 -9.62 -9.13 25.50
N ASP A 83 -9.32 -10.41 25.74
CA ASP A 83 -9.85 -11.17 26.88
C ASP A 83 -9.17 -10.79 28.19
N THR A 84 -9.96 -10.70 29.26
CA THR A 84 -9.49 -10.42 30.63
C THR A 84 -9.70 -11.62 31.55
N SER A 85 -8.69 -11.96 32.35
CA SER A 85 -8.81 -12.99 33.41
C SER A 85 -9.81 -12.61 34.50
N ASN A 86 -10.16 -11.33 34.58
CA ASN A 86 -11.02 -10.74 35.59
C ASN A 86 -12.39 -10.44 34.96
N LEU A 87 -13.45 -10.62 35.75
CA LEU A 87 -14.80 -10.23 35.36
C LEU A 87 -15.01 -8.74 35.59
N LEU A 88 -15.30 -8.00 34.53
CA LEU A 88 -15.61 -6.57 34.56
C LEU A 88 -17.13 -6.41 34.79
N LEU A 89 -17.53 -5.73 35.86
CA LEU A 89 -18.95 -5.55 36.24
C LEU A 89 -19.43 -4.14 35.91
N PHE A 90 -20.57 -4.01 35.23
CA PHE A 90 -21.16 -2.72 34.89
C PHE A 90 -22.13 -2.31 36.01
N VAL A 91 -21.71 -1.34 36.83
CA VAL A 91 -22.39 -0.94 38.07
C VAL A 91 -22.62 0.58 38.04
N PRO A 92 -23.61 1.08 37.27
CA PRO A 92 -23.80 2.52 37.07
C PRO A 92 -24.18 3.25 38.35
N GLY A 93 -23.68 4.48 38.51
CA GLY A 93 -23.89 5.29 39.71
C GLY A 93 -23.07 4.86 40.94
N CYS A 94 -22.30 3.77 40.85
CA CYS A 94 -21.27 3.43 41.84
C CYS A 94 -20.17 4.50 41.83
N LYS A 95 -19.73 4.95 43.00
CA LYS A 95 -18.72 6.00 43.17
C LYS A 95 -17.39 5.40 43.60
N THR A 96 -16.29 5.92 43.06
CA THR A 96 -14.94 5.60 43.57
C THR A 96 -14.74 6.23 44.96
N PRO A 97 -13.76 5.78 45.77
CA PRO A 97 -13.46 6.39 47.07
C PRO A 97 -13.30 7.91 47.01
N ASP A 98 -12.65 8.43 45.96
CA ASP A 98 -12.36 9.86 45.75
C ASP A 98 -13.62 10.71 45.44
N GLN A 99 -14.74 10.05 45.12
CA GLN A 99 -16.05 10.67 44.83
C GLN A 99 -17.03 10.58 46.01
N LEU A 100 -16.62 9.93 47.10
CA LEU A 100 -17.38 9.80 48.34
C LEU A 100 -16.98 10.92 49.31
N PRO A 101 -17.93 11.47 50.09
CA PRO A 101 -17.61 12.47 51.11
C PRO A 101 -16.89 11.80 52.29
N ASP A 102 -15.94 12.53 52.91
CA ASP A 102 -15.30 12.16 54.17
C ASP A 102 -16.35 12.04 55.29
N SER A 103 -16.91 10.85 55.45
CA SER A 103 -18.01 10.55 56.37
C SER A 103 -17.57 9.49 57.36
N SER A 104 -17.50 9.85 58.65
CA SER A 104 -17.11 8.93 59.72
C SER A 104 -18.19 7.91 60.12
N THR A 105 -19.31 7.85 59.38
CA THR A 105 -20.41 6.92 59.63
C THR A 105 -20.48 5.87 58.53
N SER A 106 -20.51 4.59 58.91
CA SER A 106 -20.64 3.48 57.96
C SER A 106 -21.97 3.52 57.21
N GLN A 107 -21.94 3.42 55.88
CA GLN A 107 -23.13 3.48 55.01
C GLN A 107 -23.19 2.23 54.12
N LEU A 108 -24.38 1.61 54.05
CA LEU A 108 -24.63 0.49 53.16
C LEU A 108 -25.42 0.97 51.93
N MET A 109 -24.83 0.81 50.74
CA MET A 109 -25.48 1.13 49.47
C MET A 109 -25.78 -0.16 48.69
N HIS A 110 -27.04 -0.36 48.30
CA HIS A 110 -27.42 -1.42 47.37
C HIS A 110 -27.36 -0.90 45.95
N VAL A 111 -26.65 -1.62 45.06
CA VAL A 111 -26.53 -1.24 43.65
C VAL A 111 -26.67 -2.49 42.78
N GLN A 112 -27.42 -2.36 41.69
CA GLN A 112 -27.61 -3.44 40.74
C GLN A 112 -26.46 -3.46 39.72
N ILE A 113 -25.93 -4.66 39.47
CA ILE A 113 -25.11 -4.96 38.29
C ILE A 113 -26.07 -4.97 37.09
N TRP A 114 -25.76 -4.20 36.05
CA TRP A 114 -26.57 -4.11 34.82
C TRP A 114 -26.07 -5.03 33.71
N GLY A 115 -24.78 -5.36 33.71
CA GLY A 115 -24.11 -6.21 32.74
C GLY A 115 -22.74 -6.61 33.26
N PHE A 116 -22.07 -7.52 32.54
CA PHE A 116 -20.69 -7.89 32.81
C PHE A 116 -19.99 -8.32 31.53
N SER A 117 -18.67 -8.23 31.49
CA SER A 117 -17.85 -8.79 30.41
C SER A 117 -16.55 -9.40 30.94
N ASN A 118 -16.05 -10.40 30.23
CA ASN A 118 -14.71 -10.96 30.38
C ASN A 118 -13.76 -10.52 29.23
N SER A 119 -14.14 -9.52 28.45
CA SER A 119 -13.34 -8.95 27.37
C SER A 119 -13.75 -7.51 27.02
N TYR A 120 -12.94 -6.83 26.21
CA TYR A 120 -13.23 -5.49 25.67
C TYR A 120 -12.70 -5.36 24.24
N TRP A 121 -13.22 -4.39 23.50
CA TRP A 121 -12.76 -4.08 22.15
C TRP A 121 -11.63 -3.05 22.19
N GLU A 122 -10.41 -3.44 21.82
CA GLU A 122 -9.33 -2.52 21.48
C GLU A 122 -9.53 -1.95 20.07
N LEU A 123 -9.19 -0.67 19.89
CA LEU A 123 -9.06 -0.03 18.58
C LEU A 123 -7.59 0.18 18.22
N ARG A 124 -7.20 -0.23 17.00
CA ARG A 124 -5.84 0.00 16.49
C ARG A 124 -5.88 0.65 15.11
N ARG A 125 -5.40 1.90 14.99
CA ARG A 125 -5.41 2.65 13.72
C ARG A 125 -4.71 1.84 12.62
N GLN A 126 -5.40 1.61 11.50
CA GLN A 126 -4.93 0.81 10.37
C GLN A 126 -4.81 1.68 9.11
N ARG A 127 -4.03 1.25 8.11
CA ARG A 127 -4.15 1.80 6.75
C ARG A 127 -5.42 1.24 6.07
N PRO A 128 -6.22 2.06 5.37
CA PRO A 128 -7.45 1.62 4.71
C PRO A 128 -7.20 0.60 3.59
N ARG A 129 -8.11 -0.36 3.39
CA ARG A 129 -7.89 -1.53 2.50
C ARG A 129 -8.41 -1.31 1.07
N LEU A 130 -7.94 -0.22 0.46
CA LEU A 130 -8.49 0.37 -0.78
C LEU A 130 -8.28 -0.45 -2.07
N LYS A 131 -7.59 -1.61 -2.03
CA LYS A 131 -7.37 -2.46 -3.23
C LYS A 131 -8.68 -2.91 -3.90
N LYS A 132 -9.75 -3.09 -3.12
CA LYS A 132 -11.09 -3.49 -3.57
C LYS A 132 -11.77 -2.36 -4.37
N LEU A 133 -11.53 -1.10 -4.00
CA LEU A 133 -12.13 0.09 -4.63
C LEU A 133 -11.75 0.24 -6.10
N LYS A 134 -10.44 0.22 -6.42
CA LYS A 134 -10.00 0.28 -7.83
C LYS A 134 -10.47 -0.93 -8.66
N LYS A 135 -10.67 -2.10 -8.05
CA LYS A 135 -11.26 -3.25 -8.78
C LYS A 135 -12.70 -2.94 -9.20
N LEU A 136 -13.56 -2.58 -8.24
CA LEU A 136 -14.98 -2.30 -8.50
C LEU A 136 -15.18 -1.22 -9.58
N LEU A 137 -14.41 -0.13 -9.52
CA LEU A 137 -14.50 0.97 -10.48
C LEU A 137 -13.99 0.61 -11.90
N LEU A 138 -13.20 -0.47 -12.04
CA LEU A 138 -12.77 -1.02 -13.33
C LEU A 138 -13.73 -2.09 -13.87
N GLU A 139 -14.82 -2.40 -13.16
CA GLU A 139 -15.89 -3.27 -13.68
C GLU A 139 -16.88 -2.50 -14.58
N ASN A 140 -16.87 -1.15 -14.53
CA ASN A 140 -17.58 -0.28 -15.47
C ASN A 140 -16.86 1.08 -15.72
N PRO A 141 -15.68 1.08 -16.39
CA PRO A 141 -14.95 2.30 -16.73
C PRO A 141 -15.76 3.22 -17.66
N TYR A 142 -15.36 4.48 -17.80
CA TYR A 142 -16.01 5.46 -18.67
C TYR A 142 -15.21 5.72 -19.96
N ASP A 143 -15.71 5.20 -21.08
CA ASP A 143 -15.09 5.28 -22.40
C ASP A 143 -15.31 6.63 -23.14
N GLY A 144 -15.98 7.58 -22.48
CA GLY A 144 -16.37 8.88 -23.03
C GLY A 144 -17.88 9.02 -23.32
N PRO A 145 -18.30 10.11 -23.98
CA PRO A 145 -19.70 10.34 -24.33
C PRO A 145 -20.22 9.32 -25.34
N ALA A 146 -21.43 8.79 -25.11
CA ALA A 146 -22.05 7.79 -25.99
C ALA A 146 -22.22 8.32 -27.43
N VAL A 147 -21.50 7.71 -28.39
CA VAL A 147 -21.49 8.17 -29.79
C VAL A 147 -22.67 7.57 -30.54
N GLY A 148 -23.86 8.15 -30.33
CA GLY A 148 -25.11 7.74 -30.95
C GLY A 148 -25.90 6.73 -30.11
N MET A 149 -26.49 5.73 -30.75
CA MET A 149 -27.34 4.71 -30.09
C MET A 149 -26.51 3.53 -29.57
N GLN A 150 -25.43 3.81 -28.84
CA GLN A 150 -24.74 2.79 -28.05
C GLN A 150 -25.43 2.69 -26.69
N GLU A 151 -25.86 1.48 -26.33
CA GLU A 151 -26.34 1.20 -24.96
C GLU A 151 -25.17 1.35 -23.98
N GLU A 152 -25.44 1.81 -22.76
CA GLU A 152 -24.39 1.91 -21.74
C GLU A 152 -23.73 0.56 -21.46
N THR A 153 -22.43 0.59 -21.19
CA THR A 153 -21.64 -0.57 -20.78
C THR A 153 -22.31 -1.31 -19.61
N PRO A 154 -22.72 -2.59 -19.80
CA PRO A 154 -23.51 -3.32 -18.80
C PRO A 154 -22.63 -3.82 -17.66
N GLY A 155 -22.43 -2.96 -16.66
CA GLY A 155 -21.74 -3.25 -15.40
C GLY A 155 -22.33 -2.43 -14.25
N GLU A 156 -22.08 -2.83 -13.01
CA GLU A 156 -22.55 -2.07 -11.84
C GLU A 156 -21.94 -0.66 -11.81
N LYS A 157 -22.71 0.30 -11.30
CA LYS A 157 -22.29 1.68 -11.03
C LYS A 157 -22.46 1.92 -9.53
N TYR A 158 -21.53 2.66 -8.92
CA TYR A 158 -21.48 2.83 -7.45
C TYR A 158 -21.57 4.30 -7.04
N THR A 159 -22.51 4.62 -6.15
CA THR A 159 -22.54 5.90 -5.44
C THR A 159 -21.43 5.96 -4.38
N ILE A 160 -21.18 7.12 -3.77
CA ILE A 160 -20.23 7.20 -2.63
C ILE A 160 -20.67 6.31 -1.45
N ASP A 161 -21.98 6.17 -1.23
CA ASP A 161 -22.50 5.35 -0.13
C ASP A 161 -22.46 3.84 -0.45
N ASP A 162 -22.67 3.44 -1.71
CA ASP A 162 -22.39 2.07 -2.20
C ASP A 162 -20.95 1.62 -1.94
N LEU A 163 -20.00 2.54 -2.13
CA LEU A 163 -18.58 2.32 -1.88
C LEU A 163 -18.30 2.26 -0.37
N LEU A 164 -18.94 3.12 0.43
CA LEU A 164 -18.82 3.12 1.89
C LEU A 164 -19.41 1.87 2.56
N GLU A 165 -20.39 1.21 1.95
CA GLU A 165 -20.85 -0.11 2.43
C GLU A 165 -19.86 -1.22 2.07
N ARG A 166 -19.30 -1.21 0.84
CA ARG A 166 -18.44 -2.29 0.31
C ARG A 166 -16.95 -2.16 0.67
N ILE A 167 -16.45 -1.00 1.07
CA ILE A 167 -15.00 -0.73 1.25
C ILE A 167 -14.63 -0.48 2.72
N GLN A 168 -13.59 -1.17 3.19
CA GLN A 168 -13.01 -0.99 4.52
C GLN A 168 -12.12 0.26 4.62
N ALA A 169 -12.75 1.45 4.66
CA ALA A 169 -12.11 2.76 4.73
C ALA A 169 -13.05 3.86 5.30
N SER A 170 -12.49 4.99 5.76
CA SER A 170 -13.25 6.21 6.07
C SER A 170 -13.75 6.91 4.79
N ARG A 171 -14.59 7.94 4.91
CA ARG A 171 -15.07 8.70 3.74
C ARG A 171 -13.93 9.48 3.09
N GLU A 172 -13.14 10.22 3.88
CA GLU A 172 -11.98 10.94 3.36
C GLU A 172 -10.94 9.97 2.75
N GLU A 173 -10.71 8.80 3.36
CA GLU A 173 -9.79 7.79 2.83
C GLU A 173 -10.24 7.20 1.47
N ILE A 174 -11.55 7.12 1.22
CA ILE A 174 -12.12 6.73 -0.08
C ILE A 174 -12.01 7.88 -1.09
N GLU A 175 -12.40 9.09 -0.73
CA GLU A 175 -12.36 10.28 -1.62
C GLU A 175 -10.93 10.62 -2.06
N ILE A 176 -9.97 10.56 -1.14
CA ILE A 176 -8.54 10.67 -1.45
C ILE A 176 -8.11 9.55 -2.40
N HIS A 177 -8.59 8.32 -2.24
CA HIS A 177 -8.22 7.23 -3.16
C HIS A 177 -8.83 7.39 -4.55
N LEU A 178 -10.09 7.85 -4.64
CA LEU A 178 -10.78 8.15 -5.90
C LEU A 178 -9.97 9.15 -6.73
N GLN A 179 -9.54 10.25 -6.10
CA GLN A 179 -8.64 11.23 -6.72
C GLN A 179 -7.31 10.60 -7.16
N ASN A 180 -6.68 9.78 -6.31
CA ASN A 180 -5.41 9.09 -6.63
C ASN A 180 -5.52 8.03 -7.74
N VAL A 181 -6.72 7.57 -8.10
CA VAL A 181 -6.95 6.65 -9.24
C VAL A 181 -7.62 7.33 -10.43
N HIS A 182 -7.66 8.67 -10.44
CA HIS A 182 -8.27 9.53 -11.46
C HIS A 182 -9.77 9.22 -11.70
N ALA A 183 -10.47 8.73 -10.68
CA ALA A 183 -11.92 8.55 -10.71
C ALA A 183 -12.65 9.90 -10.60
N CYS A 184 -13.82 9.99 -11.24
CA CYS A 184 -14.72 11.13 -11.19
C CYS A 184 -16.17 10.68 -10.93
N GLU A 185 -17.01 11.61 -10.48
CA GLU A 185 -18.45 11.42 -10.38
C GLU A 185 -19.12 11.78 -11.71
N ILE A 186 -19.87 10.83 -12.28
CA ILE A 186 -20.63 10.97 -13.52
C ILE A 186 -22.06 10.52 -13.22
N ASP A 187 -23.04 11.42 -13.41
CA ASP A 187 -24.46 11.19 -13.15
C ASP A 187 -24.81 10.63 -11.75
N GLY A 188 -24.01 10.98 -10.73
CA GLY A 188 -24.15 10.52 -9.35
C GLY A 188 -23.40 9.23 -9.00
N PHE A 189 -22.58 8.71 -9.93
CA PHE A 189 -21.83 7.47 -9.76
C PHE A 189 -20.33 7.69 -9.99
N TRP A 190 -19.50 7.09 -9.15
CA TRP A 190 -18.05 7.13 -9.32
C TRP A 190 -17.60 6.13 -10.39
N ARG A 191 -16.80 6.60 -11.36
CA ARG A 191 -16.19 5.79 -12.42
C ARG A 191 -14.72 6.21 -12.61
N ILE A 192 -13.88 5.25 -12.98
CA ILE A 192 -12.54 5.53 -13.53
C ILE A 192 -12.70 5.74 -15.04
N LEU A 193 -12.00 6.71 -15.62
CA LEU A 193 -11.95 6.87 -17.09
C LEU A 193 -11.29 5.64 -17.73
N ASP A 194 -11.74 5.23 -18.91
CA ASP A 194 -10.92 4.31 -19.71
C ASP A 194 -9.58 4.99 -20.08
N PHE A 195 -8.53 4.20 -20.21
CA PHE A 195 -7.19 4.71 -20.46
C PHE A 195 -7.06 5.41 -21.82
N ASP A 196 -7.66 4.87 -22.90
CA ASP A 196 -7.58 5.51 -24.22
C ASP A 196 -8.38 6.83 -24.22
N TYR A 197 -9.50 6.89 -23.48
CA TYR A 197 -10.27 8.12 -23.29
C TYR A 197 -9.52 9.16 -22.43
N GLU A 198 -8.86 8.74 -21.36
CA GLU A 198 -8.02 9.61 -20.51
C GLU A 198 -6.85 10.19 -21.30
N MET A 199 -6.15 9.38 -22.11
CA MET A 199 -5.05 9.84 -22.95
C MET A 199 -5.51 10.76 -24.08
N LYS A 200 -6.71 10.53 -24.64
CA LYS A 200 -7.35 11.44 -25.60
C LYS A 200 -7.63 12.82 -24.98
N LEU A 201 -8.22 12.85 -23.78
CA LEU A 201 -8.45 14.10 -23.03
C LEU A 201 -7.14 14.85 -22.76
N LEU A 202 -6.12 14.14 -22.27
CA LEU A 202 -4.81 14.74 -22.02
C LEU A 202 -4.19 15.29 -23.31
N GLY A 203 -4.26 14.53 -24.41
CA GLY A 203 -3.78 14.95 -25.73
C GLY A 203 -4.46 16.20 -26.28
N HIS A 204 -5.79 16.33 -26.10
CA HIS A 204 -6.51 17.56 -26.45
C HIS A 204 -6.03 18.77 -25.63
N VAL A 205 -5.80 18.59 -24.32
CA VAL A 205 -5.32 19.64 -23.42
C VAL A 205 -3.90 20.06 -23.79
N THR A 206 -2.96 19.12 -23.94
CA THR A 206 -1.57 19.42 -24.27
C THR A 206 -1.44 20.08 -25.65
N GLN A 207 -2.17 19.58 -26.66
CA GLN A 207 -2.19 20.17 -28.00
C GLN A 207 -2.67 21.63 -27.99
N LEU A 208 -3.67 21.99 -27.15
CA LEU A 208 -4.13 23.37 -27.02
C LEU A 208 -3.06 24.27 -26.36
N VAL A 209 -2.36 23.77 -25.34
CA VAL A 209 -1.25 24.49 -24.69
C VAL A 209 -0.13 24.78 -25.68
N ASP A 210 0.26 23.81 -26.52
CA ASP A 210 1.25 24.00 -27.57
C ASP A 210 0.75 25.00 -28.64
N SER A 211 -0.49 24.87 -29.13
CA SER A 211 -1.01 25.73 -30.22
C SER A 211 -1.14 27.20 -29.82
N GLU A 212 -1.51 27.47 -28.57
CA GLU A 212 -1.60 28.82 -28.01
C GLU A 212 -0.27 29.32 -27.41
N SER A 213 0.80 28.51 -27.49
CA SER A 213 2.14 28.81 -26.94
C SER A 213 2.12 29.20 -25.46
N TRP A 214 1.24 28.57 -24.67
CA TRP A 214 1.12 28.83 -23.23
C TRP A 214 2.25 28.16 -22.45
N SER A 215 2.58 28.72 -21.28
CA SER A 215 3.38 27.99 -20.29
C SER A 215 2.52 26.93 -19.61
N PHE A 216 3.03 25.70 -19.47
CA PHE A 216 2.39 24.62 -18.70
C PHE A 216 2.01 25.03 -17.27
N SER A 217 2.71 26.01 -16.69
CA SER A 217 2.41 26.58 -15.37
C SER A 217 1.25 27.59 -15.36
N LYS A 218 0.67 27.92 -16.52
CA LYS A 218 -0.32 29.00 -16.73
C LYS A 218 -1.38 28.64 -17.79
N VAL A 219 -2.07 27.52 -17.60
CA VAL A 219 -3.15 27.07 -18.51
C VAL A 219 -4.51 27.63 -18.05
N PRO A 220 -5.19 28.53 -18.80
CA PRO A 220 -6.45 29.15 -18.38
C PRO A 220 -7.65 28.21 -18.55
N LEU A 221 -8.36 27.91 -17.45
CA LEU A 221 -9.51 26.99 -17.47
C LEU A 221 -10.60 27.46 -18.43
N THR A 222 -10.90 28.76 -18.47
CA THR A 222 -11.99 29.31 -19.31
C THR A 222 -11.79 29.00 -20.78
N VAL A 223 -10.57 29.20 -21.32
CA VAL A 223 -10.28 28.96 -22.74
C VAL A 223 -10.26 27.46 -23.06
N CYS A 224 -9.72 26.62 -22.17
CA CYS A 224 -9.82 25.16 -22.31
C CYS A 224 -11.29 24.69 -22.39
N LEU A 225 -12.18 25.28 -21.57
CA LEU A 225 -13.60 24.97 -21.57
C LEU A 225 -14.37 25.60 -22.75
N GLU A 226 -13.82 26.61 -23.43
CA GLU A 226 -14.42 27.24 -24.60
C GLU A 226 -14.04 26.51 -25.89
N GLU A 227 -12.76 26.27 -26.13
CA GLU A 227 -12.25 25.60 -27.34
C GLU A 227 -12.55 24.08 -27.32
N LEU A 228 -12.10 23.37 -26.27
CA LEU A 228 -12.25 21.91 -26.19
C LEU A 228 -13.69 21.48 -25.83
N GLY A 229 -14.50 22.40 -25.30
CA GLY A 229 -15.90 22.15 -24.92
C GLY A 229 -16.84 21.83 -26.09
N SER A 230 -16.33 21.88 -27.33
CA SER A 230 -17.00 21.39 -28.55
C SER A 230 -16.67 19.93 -28.90
N LEU A 231 -15.57 19.40 -28.36
CA LEU A 231 -15.06 18.05 -28.58
C LEU A 231 -15.39 17.11 -27.42
N GLU A 232 -15.33 17.61 -26.19
CA GLU A 232 -15.43 16.83 -24.95
C GLU A 232 -16.29 17.55 -23.89
N PRO A 233 -16.91 16.82 -22.93
CA PRO A 233 -17.69 17.43 -21.87
C PRO A 233 -16.81 18.32 -20.97
N LYS A 234 -17.31 19.52 -20.63
CA LYS A 234 -16.58 20.49 -19.78
C LYS A 234 -16.09 19.89 -18.45
N ALA A 235 -16.89 19.04 -17.82
CA ALA A 235 -16.51 18.33 -16.60
C ALA A 235 -15.33 17.35 -16.80
N MET A 236 -15.20 16.71 -17.97
CA MET A 236 -14.09 15.80 -18.27
C MET A 236 -12.79 16.54 -18.58
N ILE A 237 -12.88 17.71 -19.24
CA ILE A 237 -11.75 18.62 -19.45
C ILE A 237 -11.24 19.16 -18.11
N GLU A 238 -12.14 19.62 -17.24
CA GLU A 238 -11.78 20.09 -15.90
C GLU A 238 -11.25 18.97 -15.00
N HIS A 239 -11.81 17.76 -15.08
CA HIS A 239 -11.27 16.59 -14.38
C HIS A 239 -9.86 16.24 -14.86
N CYS A 240 -9.61 16.23 -16.18
CA CYS A 240 -8.27 16.02 -16.74
C CYS A 240 -7.25 17.05 -16.20
N LEU A 241 -7.62 18.33 -16.17
CA LEU A 241 -6.78 19.41 -15.61
C LEU A 241 -6.51 19.23 -14.10
N ASN A 242 -7.48 18.71 -13.32
CA ASN A 242 -7.27 18.37 -11.91
C ASN A 242 -6.40 17.12 -11.70
N CYS A 243 -6.53 16.11 -12.55
CA CYS A 243 -5.67 14.92 -12.53
C CYS A 243 -4.22 15.26 -12.89
N TYR A 244 -4.00 16.07 -13.94
CA TYR A 244 -2.68 16.34 -14.52
C TYR A 244 -2.02 17.64 -14.07
N GLY A 245 -2.68 18.46 -13.25
CA GLY A 245 -2.13 19.73 -12.78
C GLY A 245 -2.55 20.12 -11.37
N ARG A 246 -2.36 21.41 -11.06
CA ARG A 246 -2.77 22.07 -9.83
C ARG A 246 -3.52 23.34 -10.16
N CYS A 247 -4.79 23.42 -9.76
CA CYS A 247 -5.61 24.61 -9.85
C CYS A 247 -5.07 25.73 -8.94
N TYR A 248 -5.09 26.97 -9.41
CA TYR A 248 -4.81 28.18 -8.64
C TYR A 248 -5.51 29.41 -9.26
N THR A 249 -5.67 30.49 -8.48
CA THR A 249 -6.21 31.77 -8.97
C THR A 249 -5.07 32.73 -9.33
N SER A 250 -5.14 33.41 -10.47
CA SER A 250 -4.18 34.45 -10.86
C SER A 250 -4.39 35.76 -10.09
N GLU A 251 -3.44 36.69 -10.21
CA GLU A 251 -3.56 38.06 -9.68
C GLU A 251 -4.77 38.81 -10.27
N ASP A 252 -5.15 38.48 -11.52
CA ASP A 252 -6.33 39.01 -12.22
C ASP A 252 -7.66 38.33 -11.80
N GLY A 253 -7.62 37.36 -10.87
CA GLY A 253 -8.79 36.61 -10.42
C GLY A 253 -9.24 35.46 -11.33
N LEU A 254 -8.44 35.10 -12.35
CA LEU A 254 -8.76 34.03 -13.28
C LEU A 254 -8.34 32.65 -12.75
N VAL A 255 -9.10 31.61 -13.08
CA VAL A 255 -8.78 30.21 -12.71
C VAL A 255 -7.78 29.63 -13.71
N MET A 256 -6.61 29.26 -13.20
CA MET A 256 -5.47 28.77 -13.95
C MET A 256 -5.04 27.39 -13.42
N TYR A 257 -4.44 26.58 -14.29
CA TYR A 257 -3.79 25.33 -13.93
C TYR A 257 -2.28 25.40 -14.19
N ALA A 258 -1.50 24.83 -13.28
CA ALA A 258 -0.12 24.48 -13.50
C ALA A 258 -0.03 22.95 -13.68
N LEU A 259 0.24 22.50 -14.92
CA LEU A 259 0.41 21.08 -15.23
C LEU A 259 1.68 20.52 -14.58
N ASP A 260 1.61 19.26 -14.17
CA ASP A 260 2.67 18.51 -13.52
C ASP A 260 3.46 17.75 -14.59
N GLU A 261 4.64 18.26 -14.96
CA GLU A 261 5.55 17.67 -15.96
C GLU A 261 5.74 16.16 -15.72
N ASP A 262 5.98 15.77 -14.48
CA ASP A 262 6.23 14.39 -14.11
C ASP A 262 4.99 13.50 -14.32
N LYS A 263 3.77 14.00 -14.08
CA LYS A 263 2.52 13.28 -14.39
C LYS A 263 2.28 13.18 -15.90
N VAL A 264 2.43 14.27 -16.64
CA VAL A 264 2.18 14.30 -18.09
C VAL A 264 3.18 13.40 -18.82
N CYS A 265 4.49 13.54 -18.54
CA CYS A 265 5.51 12.66 -19.08
C CYS A 265 5.26 11.17 -18.73
N ARG A 266 4.82 10.84 -17.50
CA ARG A 266 4.41 9.46 -17.13
C ARG A 266 3.27 8.92 -17.99
N ALA A 267 2.24 9.73 -18.23
CA ALA A 267 1.07 9.32 -19.02
C ALA A 267 1.44 9.06 -20.48
N THR A 268 2.18 9.98 -21.12
CA THR A 268 2.71 9.79 -22.47
C THR A 268 3.59 8.53 -22.56
N ALA A 269 4.46 8.28 -21.58
CA ALA A 269 5.23 7.03 -21.53
C ALA A 269 4.34 5.79 -21.44
N GLN A 270 3.29 5.81 -20.60
CA GLN A 270 2.38 4.68 -20.47
C GLN A 270 1.64 4.38 -21.78
N LEU A 271 1.19 5.40 -22.50
CA LEU A 271 0.54 5.28 -23.81
C LEU A 271 1.48 4.66 -24.87
N LEU A 272 2.72 5.13 -24.93
CA LEU A 272 3.75 4.57 -25.83
C LEU A 272 4.09 3.12 -25.48
N LEU A 273 4.23 2.80 -24.19
CA LEU A 273 4.63 1.48 -23.72
C LEU A 273 3.50 0.43 -23.80
N GLN A 274 2.22 0.82 -23.76
CA GLN A 274 1.12 -0.13 -24.02
C GLN A 274 1.14 -0.66 -25.46
N ASN A 275 1.53 0.18 -26.42
CA ASN A 275 1.63 -0.16 -27.83
C ASN A 275 2.98 -0.84 -28.19
N ALA A 276 3.91 -0.93 -27.24
CA ALA A 276 5.27 -1.43 -27.46
C ALA A 276 5.39 -2.96 -27.30
N VAL A 277 5.27 -3.71 -28.41
CA VAL A 277 5.58 -5.16 -28.43
C VAL A 277 7.10 -5.41 -28.28
N LYS A 278 7.90 -4.51 -28.85
CA LYS A 278 9.37 -4.39 -28.70
C LYS A 278 9.74 -2.92 -28.90
N PHE A 279 10.78 -2.47 -28.21
CA PHE A 279 11.38 -1.13 -28.39
C PHE A 279 12.87 -1.22 -28.02
N ASN A 280 13.72 -0.38 -28.62
CA ASN A 280 15.03 -0.06 -28.06
C ASN A 280 14.86 1.03 -26.97
N LEU A 281 15.72 1.04 -25.95
CA LEU A 281 15.67 2.06 -24.91
C LEU A 281 15.98 3.48 -25.44
N SER A 282 16.91 3.64 -26.38
CA SER A 282 17.21 4.97 -26.94
C SER A 282 16.10 5.46 -27.86
N GLU A 283 15.58 4.60 -28.74
CA GLU A 283 14.41 4.89 -29.57
C GLU A 283 13.19 5.26 -28.71
N PHE A 284 12.99 4.58 -27.58
CA PHE A 284 11.92 4.91 -26.64
C PHE A 284 12.10 6.31 -26.05
N GLN A 285 13.31 6.66 -25.58
CA GLN A 285 13.58 8.00 -25.04
C GLN A 285 13.40 9.10 -26.10
N GLU A 286 13.86 8.88 -27.33
CA GLU A 286 13.67 9.83 -28.44
C GLU A 286 12.20 10.01 -28.79
N VAL A 287 11.44 8.92 -28.96
CA VAL A 287 10.00 8.98 -29.28
C VAL A 287 9.20 9.58 -28.10
N TRP A 288 9.55 9.25 -26.86
CA TRP A 288 8.90 9.80 -25.67
C TRP A 288 9.12 11.31 -25.55
N GLN A 289 10.36 11.78 -25.74
CA GLN A 289 10.68 13.21 -25.72
C GLN A 289 10.06 13.99 -26.90
N GLN A 290 9.78 13.33 -28.02
CA GLN A 290 9.04 13.88 -29.16
C GLN A 290 7.50 13.85 -28.97
N SER A 291 7.00 13.09 -28.00
CA SER A 291 5.57 12.91 -27.74
C SER A 291 5.03 13.74 -26.57
N VAL A 292 5.87 14.60 -25.97
CA VAL A 292 5.49 15.58 -24.94
C VAL A 292 5.64 17.01 -25.46
N SER A 293 4.82 17.92 -24.94
CA SER A 293 4.73 19.33 -25.35
C SER A 293 6.03 20.13 -25.19
N GLU A 294 6.16 21.21 -25.96
CA GLU A 294 7.43 21.95 -26.10
C GLU A 294 7.84 22.64 -24.78
N GLY A 295 8.84 22.06 -24.10
CA GLY A 295 9.39 22.56 -22.85
C GLY A 295 9.26 21.60 -21.67
N MET A 296 8.58 20.46 -21.83
CA MET A 296 8.62 19.36 -20.85
C MET A 296 9.85 18.47 -21.07
N SER A 297 10.51 18.07 -19.98
CA SER A 297 11.65 17.16 -19.99
C SER A 297 11.25 15.75 -19.54
N THR A 298 11.55 14.76 -20.40
CA THR A 298 11.41 13.33 -20.07
C THR A 298 12.63 12.81 -19.32
N ARG A 299 12.40 12.01 -18.27
CA ARG A 299 13.44 11.46 -17.40
C ARG A 299 13.06 10.05 -16.95
N LEU A 300 13.98 9.10 -17.01
CA LEU A 300 13.72 7.72 -16.54
C LEU A 300 13.20 7.67 -15.09
N ASP A 301 13.60 8.61 -14.23
CA ASP A 301 13.07 8.75 -12.87
C ASP A 301 11.55 8.94 -12.79
N GLN A 302 10.91 9.52 -13.82
CA GLN A 302 9.45 9.66 -13.86
C GLN A 302 8.75 8.30 -13.86
N LEU A 303 9.38 7.25 -14.42
CA LEU A 303 8.82 5.91 -14.59
C LEU A 303 8.92 5.02 -13.33
N ARG A 304 9.55 5.53 -12.25
CA ARG A 304 9.80 4.78 -10.99
C ARG A 304 8.51 4.30 -10.32
N ILE A 305 7.41 5.04 -10.48
CA ILE A 305 6.12 4.75 -9.82
C ILE A 305 5.38 3.56 -10.49
N LEU A 306 5.73 3.19 -11.73
CA LEU A 306 5.07 2.13 -12.51
C LEU A 306 5.52 0.70 -12.10
N LYS A 307 5.59 0.43 -10.78
CA LYS A 307 6.27 -0.67 -10.04
C LYS A 307 6.18 -2.14 -10.52
N MET A 308 5.48 -2.48 -11.60
CA MET A 308 5.55 -3.81 -12.23
C MET A 308 5.67 -3.76 -13.76
N LEU A 309 4.87 -2.90 -14.41
CA LEU A 309 4.96 -2.67 -15.84
C LEU A 309 6.36 -2.17 -16.21
N SER A 310 6.89 -1.22 -15.42
CA SER A 310 8.24 -0.65 -15.55
C SER A 310 9.31 -1.75 -15.61
N PHE A 311 9.38 -2.66 -14.63
CA PHE A 311 10.42 -3.69 -14.63
C PHE A 311 10.29 -4.69 -15.77
N MET A 312 9.09 -5.23 -16.04
CA MET A 312 8.93 -6.19 -17.14
C MET A 312 9.21 -5.57 -18.50
N VAL A 313 8.77 -4.33 -18.72
CA VAL A 313 8.97 -3.61 -19.99
C VAL A 313 10.43 -3.17 -20.12
N ILE A 314 11.00 -2.46 -19.13
CA ILE A 314 12.41 -2.03 -19.17
C ILE A 314 13.37 -3.22 -19.25
N PHE A 315 13.14 -4.32 -18.52
CA PHE A 315 13.98 -5.52 -18.65
C PHE A 315 13.97 -6.08 -20.09
N ASN A 316 12.80 -6.08 -20.76
CA ASN A 316 12.72 -6.51 -22.17
C ASN A 316 13.32 -5.48 -23.14
N LEU A 317 13.12 -4.17 -22.96
CA LEU A 317 13.77 -3.14 -23.80
C LEU A 317 15.29 -3.23 -23.68
N VAL A 318 15.83 -3.27 -22.46
CA VAL A 318 17.27 -3.36 -22.21
C VAL A 318 17.83 -4.66 -22.77
N LEU A 319 17.23 -5.82 -22.44
CA LEU A 319 17.69 -7.12 -22.95
C LEU A 319 17.62 -7.21 -24.49
N HIS A 320 16.59 -6.63 -25.12
CA HIS A 320 16.48 -6.58 -26.58
C HIS A 320 17.53 -5.64 -27.21
N THR A 321 17.83 -4.52 -26.56
CA THR A 321 18.92 -3.60 -26.94
C THR A 321 20.28 -4.31 -26.85
N CYS A 322 20.59 -4.97 -25.72
CA CYS A 322 21.80 -5.79 -25.53
C CYS A 322 22.02 -6.78 -26.68
N LEU A 323 20.97 -7.53 -27.02
CA LEU A 323 21.03 -8.59 -28.03
C LEU A 323 21.14 -8.02 -29.45
N SER A 324 20.50 -6.88 -29.73
CA SER A 324 20.60 -6.21 -31.04
C SER A 324 22.01 -5.66 -31.26
N ASP A 325 22.61 -5.04 -30.25
CA ASP A 325 23.98 -4.51 -30.34
C ASP A 325 25.05 -5.62 -30.38
N LEU A 326 24.83 -6.74 -29.67
CA LEU A 326 25.68 -7.94 -29.79
C LEU A 326 25.63 -8.55 -31.19
N ASP A 327 24.45 -8.60 -31.82
CA ASP A 327 24.29 -9.10 -33.20
C ASP A 327 24.97 -8.18 -34.22
N MET A 328 24.92 -6.87 -34.01
CA MET A 328 25.67 -5.88 -34.83
C MET A 328 27.19 -6.01 -34.68
N LEU A 329 27.69 -6.39 -33.50
CA LEU A 329 29.11 -6.67 -33.25
C LEU A 329 29.55 -8.06 -33.76
N HIS A 330 28.63 -9.02 -33.85
CA HIS A 330 28.90 -10.41 -34.26
C HIS A 330 27.95 -10.90 -35.37
N PRO A 331 27.90 -10.23 -36.55
CA PRO A 331 26.91 -10.48 -37.61
C PRO A 331 27.02 -11.86 -38.29
N SER A 332 28.04 -12.67 -37.95
CA SER A 332 28.17 -14.06 -38.39
C SER A 332 27.57 -15.08 -37.40
N GLN A 333 27.13 -14.65 -36.22
CA GLN A 333 26.48 -15.48 -35.19
C GLN A 333 25.35 -14.71 -34.45
N PRO A 334 24.27 -14.29 -35.15
CA PRO A 334 23.17 -13.57 -34.52
C PRO A 334 22.45 -14.41 -33.46
N CYS A 335 22.18 -13.78 -32.32
CA CYS A 335 21.40 -14.27 -31.19
C CYS A 335 19.89 -14.07 -31.40
N THR A 336 19.48 -13.14 -32.27
CA THR A 336 18.07 -12.76 -32.48
C THR A 336 17.22 -13.81 -33.19
N GLU A 337 17.80 -14.79 -33.91
CA GLU A 337 17.06 -15.88 -34.57
C GLU A 337 16.66 -17.00 -33.57
N ALA A 338 15.84 -16.61 -32.59
CA ALA A 338 15.51 -17.38 -31.40
C ALA A 338 14.23 -18.23 -31.53
N GLU A 339 13.99 -18.87 -32.67
CA GLU A 339 12.92 -19.90 -32.79
C GLU A 339 13.20 -21.12 -31.88
N ASN A 340 14.43 -21.23 -31.35
CA ASN A 340 14.81 -22.24 -30.37
C ASN A 340 15.23 -21.63 -29.02
N LYS A 341 14.31 -21.65 -28.05
CA LYS A 341 14.55 -21.44 -26.60
C LYS A 341 15.73 -22.28 -26.08
N LYS A 342 16.00 -23.44 -26.70
CA LYS A 342 17.13 -24.32 -26.42
C LYS A 342 18.49 -23.71 -26.81
N ARG A 343 18.56 -22.90 -27.88
CA ARG A 343 19.77 -22.20 -28.35
C ARG A 343 20.11 -21.03 -27.44
N TYR A 344 19.10 -20.24 -27.05
CA TYR A 344 19.18 -19.21 -26.01
C TYR A 344 19.71 -19.76 -24.68
N ASN A 345 19.10 -20.83 -24.16
CA ASN A 345 19.59 -21.50 -22.95
C ASN A 345 21.02 -22.06 -23.12
N THR A 346 21.40 -22.55 -24.31
CA THR A 346 22.77 -23.06 -24.58
C THR A 346 23.81 -21.94 -24.63
N PHE A 347 23.45 -20.75 -25.11
CA PHE A 347 24.31 -19.57 -25.08
C PHE A 347 24.52 -19.09 -23.64
N LEU A 348 23.42 -18.91 -22.89
CA LEU A 348 23.46 -18.59 -21.45
C LEU A 348 24.30 -19.62 -20.68
N SER A 349 24.06 -20.92 -20.85
CA SER A 349 24.91 -21.98 -20.30
C SER A 349 26.37 -21.79 -20.68
N ARG A 350 26.72 -21.67 -21.96
CA ARG A 350 28.13 -21.58 -22.41
C ARG A 350 28.91 -20.38 -21.87
N HIS A 351 28.26 -19.37 -21.31
CA HIS A 351 28.92 -18.20 -20.75
C HIS A 351 28.72 -18.04 -19.23
N LEU A 352 27.65 -18.57 -18.64
CA LEU A 352 27.39 -18.57 -17.19
C LEU A 352 27.91 -19.82 -16.45
N GLN A 353 28.08 -20.95 -17.15
CA GLN A 353 28.19 -22.26 -16.53
C GLN A 353 29.63 -22.67 -16.17
N ASP A 354 30.23 -21.93 -15.25
CA ASP A 354 31.29 -22.45 -14.37
C ASP A 354 30.79 -22.62 -12.92
N GLN A 355 29.75 -21.88 -12.50
CA GLN A 355 28.99 -22.15 -11.28
C GLN A 355 27.48 -21.85 -11.42
N ILE A 356 26.68 -22.91 -11.47
CA ILE A 356 25.30 -23.05 -10.92
C ILE A 356 24.85 -24.50 -11.22
N ASN A 357 24.12 -25.12 -10.29
CA ASN A 357 23.53 -26.45 -10.47
C ASN A 357 22.16 -26.55 -9.78
N THR A 358 21.35 -27.50 -10.22
CA THR A 358 20.00 -27.87 -9.72
C THR A 358 18.85 -26.87 -9.85
N ASP A 359 17.67 -27.44 -10.14
CA ASP A 359 16.43 -26.79 -10.54
C ASP A 359 15.70 -26.02 -9.43
N CYS A 360 15.32 -24.77 -9.70
CA CYS A 360 13.92 -24.33 -9.60
C CYS A 360 13.67 -22.96 -10.27
N SER A 361 12.40 -22.55 -10.31
CA SER A 361 11.90 -21.39 -11.05
C SER A 361 12.27 -20.02 -10.43
N MET A 362 12.63 -19.07 -11.30
CA MET A 362 12.51 -17.61 -11.05
C MET A 362 13.30 -17.03 -9.87
N SER A 363 14.53 -17.50 -9.64
CA SER A 363 15.59 -16.67 -9.06
C SER A 363 16.49 -16.14 -10.18
N ILE A 364 16.79 -14.83 -10.19
CA ILE A 364 17.70 -14.19 -11.15
C ILE A 364 19.04 -13.95 -10.46
N PRO A 365 20.10 -14.72 -10.76
CA PRO A 365 21.44 -14.41 -10.28
C PRO A 365 22.08 -13.36 -11.20
N LEU A 366 22.25 -12.13 -10.70
CA LEU A 366 23.13 -11.16 -11.38
C LEU A 366 24.56 -11.69 -11.31
N CYS A 367 25.09 -12.11 -12.46
CA CYS A 367 26.27 -12.96 -12.53
C CYS A 367 27.58 -12.16 -12.42
N PRO A 368 28.63 -12.66 -11.73
CA PRO A 368 29.92 -11.96 -11.58
C PRO A 368 30.64 -11.56 -12.88
N ILE A 369 30.24 -12.10 -14.03
CA ILE A 369 30.76 -11.74 -15.37
C ILE A 369 30.73 -10.24 -15.64
N LEU A 370 29.76 -9.53 -15.06
CA LEU A 370 29.52 -8.10 -15.28
C LEU A 370 30.64 -7.21 -14.69
N SER A 371 31.56 -7.78 -13.91
CA SER A 371 32.79 -7.14 -13.42
C SER A 371 33.98 -7.19 -14.39
N GLN A 372 33.89 -7.95 -15.49
CA GLN A 372 35.03 -8.12 -16.41
C GLN A 372 35.19 -6.95 -17.38
N ASN A 373 36.17 -6.09 -17.09
CA ASN A 373 36.60 -4.98 -17.94
C ASN A 373 36.82 -5.43 -19.40
N GLY A 374 35.99 -4.90 -20.31
CA GLY A 374 36.04 -5.17 -21.75
C GLY A 374 34.87 -5.97 -22.32
N CYS A 375 33.98 -6.53 -21.48
CA CYS A 375 32.76 -7.17 -21.98
C CYS A 375 31.70 -6.12 -22.37
N PRO A 376 31.09 -6.18 -23.58
CA PRO A 376 30.00 -5.26 -23.95
C PRO A 376 28.83 -5.27 -22.96
N LEU A 377 28.51 -6.43 -22.38
CA LEU A 377 27.45 -6.59 -21.38
C LEU A 377 27.69 -5.76 -20.10
N ALA A 378 28.91 -5.32 -19.80
CA ALA A 378 29.17 -4.48 -18.63
C ALA A 378 28.54 -3.08 -18.77
N LYS A 379 28.44 -2.53 -20.00
CA LYS A 379 27.72 -1.27 -20.26
C LYS A 379 26.24 -1.44 -19.95
N TYR A 380 25.59 -2.42 -20.56
CA TYR A 380 24.15 -2.64 -20.41
C TYR A 380 23.77 -3.14 -19.01
N ALA A 381 24.69 -3.81 -18.30
CA ALA A 381 24.51 -4.13 -16.89
C ALA A 381 24.54 -2.89 -16.00
N LYS A 382 25.40 -1.91 -16.30
CA LYS A 382 25.39 -0.61 -15.62
C LYS A 382 24.09 0.14 -15.92
N GLU A 383 23.66 0.18 -17.18
CA GLU A 383 22.38 0.79 -17.58
C GLU A 383 21.19 0.11 -16.89
N PHE A 384 21.14 -1.23 -16.89
CA PHE A 384 20.14 -2.01 -16.16
C PHE A 384 20.17 -1.75 -14.64
N TRP A 385 21.37 -1.65 -14.05
CA TRP A 385 21.53 -1.37 -12.63
C TRP A 385 21.08 0.04 -12.25
N GLU A 386 21.40 1.05 -13.08
CA GLU A 386 20.94 2.43 -12.91
C GLU A 386 19.41 2.52 -13.04
N LEU A 387 18.82 1.83 -14.03
CA LEU A 387 17.37 1.71 -14.21
C LEU A 387 16.68 0.99 -13.04
N ALA A 388 17.18 -0.17 -12.62
CA ALA A 388 16.60 -0.95 -11.53
C ALA A 388 16.74 -0.22 -10.17
N SER A 389 17.90 0.41 -9.93
CA SER A 389 18.13 1.22 -8.73
C SER A 389 17.18 2.41 -8.68
N ALA A 390 16.94 3.09 -9.80
CA ALA A 390 15.93 4.13 -9.87
C ALA A 390 14.55 3.56 -9.46
N VAL A 391 14.05 2.53 -10.15
CA VAL A 391 12.66 2.05 -9.94
C VAL A 391 12.43 1.44 -8.54
N TYR A 392 13.44 0.86 -7.88
CA TYR A 392 13.24 0.01 -6.67
C TYR A 392 13.99 0.43 -5.39
N LEU A 393 14.49 1.66 -5.31
CA LEU A 393 15.32 2.19 -4.20
C LEU A 393 14.74 2.16 -2.75
N GLU A 394 13.55 1.59 -2.53
CA GLU A 394 12.89 1.49 -1.20
C GLU A 394 12.33 0.08 -0.87
N ASP A 395 12.53 -0.95 -1.71
CA ASP A 395 12.00 -2.30 -1.44
C ASP A 395 13.08 -3.21 -0.80
N ASP A 396 12.94 -3.49 0.51
CA ASP A 396 13.80 -4.42 1.29
C ASP A 396 14.00 -5.79 0.59
N LEU A 397 12.95 -6.25 -0.10
CA LEU A 397 12.99 -7.51 -0.85
C LEU A 397 14.06 -7.48 -1.95
N LEU A 398 14.27 -6.34 -2.60
CA LEU A 398 15.27 -6.18 -3.66
C LEU A 398 16.69 -6.07 -3.07
N MET A 399 16.84 -5.37 -1.95
CA MET A 399 18.10 -5.31 -1.21
C MET A 399 18.56 -6.72 -0.81
N SER A 400 17.65 -7.57 -0.30
CA SER A 400 17.97 -8.96 0.06
C SER A 400 18.34 -9.89 -1.12
N ILE A 401 18.10 -9.47 -2.36
CA ILE A 401 18.52 -10.18 -3.59
C ILE A 401 19.93 -9.73 -4.05
N PHE A 402 20.36 -8.52 -3.67
CA PHE A 402 21.62 -7.91 -4.12
C PHE A 402 22.63 -7.59 -3.01
N ASP A 403 22.39 -8.11 -1.80
CA ASP A 403 23.26 -8.01 -0.62
C ASP A 403 24.58 -8.82 -0.81
N GLY A 404 25.47 -8.28 -1.66
CA GLY A 404 26.68 -8.94 -2.14
C GLY A 404 27.24 -8.45 -3.47
N VAL A 405 26.65 -7.43 -4.12
CA VAL A 405 27.15 -6.84 -5.38
C VAL A 405 27.57 -5.39 -5.16
N ASP A 406 28.88 -5.13 -5.11
CA ASP A 406 29.44 -3.77 -5.08
C ASP A 406 29.18 -3.03 -6.41
N PRO A 407 28.88 -1.71 -6.38
CA PRO A 407 28.69 -0.93 -7.60
C PRO A 407 30.00 -0.77 -8.39
N PRO A 408 29.96 -0.79 -9.74
CA PRO A 408 31.16 -0.73 -10.58
C PRO A 408 31.89 0.61 -10.42
N SER A 409 33.14 0.57 -10.00
CA SER A 409 33.93 1.77 -9.68
C SER A 409 34.44 2.50 -10.92
N ASN A 410 34.21 3.83 -10.98
CA ASN A 410 34.67 4.69 -12.07
C ASN A 410 36.20 4.85 -12.05
N ALA A 411 36.92 4.03 -12.82
CA ALA A 411 38.36 4.12 -13.00
C ALA A 411 38.73 4.97 -14.23
N THR A 412 39.12 6.23 -14.03
CA THR A 412 39.67 7.09 -15.10
C THR A 412 40.98 7.78 -14.72
N SER A 413 41.92 7.74 -15.66
CA SER A 413 43.22 8.42 -15.71
C SER A 413 44.29 8.01 -14.69
N SER A 414 45.48 7.75 -15.22
CA SER A 414 46.76 7.77 -14.50
C SER A 414 47.77 8.59 -15.31
N HIS A 415 48.77 9.15 -14.61
CA HIS A 415 49.88 9.99 -15.09
C HIS A 415 49.62 11.49 -15.34
N LEU A 416 50.00 12.28 -14.34
CA LEU A 416 51.12 13.24 -14.48
C LEU A 416 51.82 13.39 -13.12
N GLN A 417 53.10 13.79 -13.12
CA GLN A 417 53.94 13.84 -11.91
C GLN A 417 54.10 15.26 -11.38
N SER A 418 54.15 15.46 -10.05
CA SER A 418 55.24 16.20 -9.39
C SER A 418 55.13 16.18 -7.85
N SER A 419 56.27 16.36 -7.19
CA SER A 419 56.49 16.28 -5.74
C SER A 419 55.94 17.48 -4.95
N VAL A 420 55.70 17.32 -3.64
CA VAL A 420 56.40 18.06 -2.55
C VAL A 420 56.01 17.57 -1.15
N MET A 421 57.05 17.39 -0.31
CA MET A 421 57.18 17.34 1.17
C MET A 421 56.01 16.94 2.11
N SER A 422 56.35 16.03 3.02
CA SER A 422 55.82 15.80 4.39
C SER A 422 55.93 17.07 5.29
N PRO A 423 55.43 17.14 6.57
CA PRO A 423 55.32 16.04 7.56
C PRO A 423 54.16 16.06 8.60
N LEU A 424 53.95 14.92 9.31
CA LEU A 424 53.95 14.75 10.79
C LEU A 424 53.09 13.56 11.29
N GLN A 425 53.65 12.85 12.28
CA GLN A 425 53.07 11.82 13.16
C GLN A 425 52.44 12.48 14.43
N PRO A 426 51.88 11.77 15.45
CA PRO A 426 51.79 10.31 15.69
C PRO A 426 50.32 9.80 15.85
N GLN A 427 49.97 8.51 15.72
CA GLN A 427 50.44 7.26 16.35
C GLN A 427 50.25 7.16 17.88
N TYR A 428 49.38 6.26 18.32
CA TYR A 428 49.60 5.34 19.45
C TYR A 428 48.85 4.02 19.20
N SER A 429 49.26 2.94 19.85
CA SER A 429 48.87 1.54 19.58
C SER A 429 48.94 0.67 20.84
N VAL A 430 48.38 -0.56 20.80
CA VAL A 430 48.53 -1.74 21.71
C VAL A 430 47.29 -2.65 21.45
N THR A 431 47.33 -3.76 20.70
CA THR A 431 47.92 -5.12 20.86
C THR A 431 47.14 -6.12 21.75
N SER A 432 46.69 -7.22 21.13
CA SER A 432 46.11 -8.47 21.70
C SER A 432 47.22 -9.48 22.14
N PRO A 433 47.03 -10.82 22.40
CA PRO A 433 45.84 -11.71 22.36
C PRO A 433 45.61 -12.65 23.62
N PRO A 434 45.56 -14.03 23.59
CA PRO A 434 44.32 -14.85 23.69
C PRO A 434 44.28 -16.05 24.71
N GLN A 435 43.25 -16.93 24.59
CA GLN A 435 43.00 -18.27 25.22
C GLN A 435 42.39 -18.27 26.65
N SER A 436 41.55 -19.24 27.12
CA SER A 436 40.74 -20.37 26.57
C SER A 436 39.60 -20.73 27.61
N GLN A 437 38.90 -21.89 27.78
CA GLN A 437 38.93 -23.30 27.32
C GLN A 437 37.64 -24.09 27.73
N SER A 438 37.21 -25.14 26.98
CA SER A 438 36.47 -26.40 27.40
C SER A 438 35.10 -26.38 28.18
N SER A 439 34.19 -27.40 28.15
CA SER A 439 33.87 -28.55 27.25
C SER A 439 32.61 -29.39 27.74
N VAL A 440 32.10 -30.35 26.93
CA VAL A 440 31.18 -31.50 27.28
C VAL A 440 29.67 -31.15 27.54
N SER A 441 28.58 -31.90 27.24
CA SER A 441 28.25 -33.25 26.64
C SER A 441 26.82 -33.33 26.03
N SER A 442 26.58 -34.31 25.13
CA SER A 442 25.25 -34.89 24.74
C SER A 442 24.92 -36.18 25.58
N PRO A 443 23.85 -37.01 25.37
CA PRO A 443 22.72 -36.99 24.39
C PRO A 443 21.31 -37.36 24.98
N PHE A 444 20.25 -37.45 24.15
CA PHE A 444 19.30 -38.61 24.00
C PHE A 444 18.07 -38.30 23.10
N TRP A 445 17.36 -39.36 22.65
CA TRP A 445 16.06 -39.36 21.92
C TRP A 445 15.08 -40.30 22.65
N PRO A 446 13.74 -40.09 22.59
CA PRO A 446 12.88 -40.74 21.57
C PRO A 446 11.78 -39.78 21.01
N GLN A 447 11.17 -39.93 19.82
CA GLN A 447 10.21 -40.97 19.35
C GLN A 447 9.05 -41.26 20.33
N SER A 448 7.78 -41.41 19.92
CA SER A 448 7.08 -41.12 18.65
C SER A 448 5.55 -41.28 18.86
N LEU A 449 4.69 -40.58 18.11
CA LEU A 449 3.26 -40.95 18.00
C LEU A 449 2.68 -40.71 16.60
N HIS A 450 1.73 -41.59 16.26
CA HIS A 450 1.23 -41.90 14.91
C HIS A 450 0.55 -40.78 14.11
N TRP A 451 0.73 -40.87 12.79
CA TRP A 451 -0.31 -40.57 11.80
C TRP A 451 -0.61 -41.84 10.99
N SER A 452 -1.88 -42.03 10.60
CA SER A 452 -2.33 -43.08 9.67
C SER A 452 -3.42 -42.51 8.73
N PRO A 453 -3.43 -42.87 7.43
CA PRO A 453 -4.34 -42.27 6.44
C PRO A 453 -5.58 -43.13 6.14
N LEU A 454 -6.55 -42.56 5.42
CA LEU A 454 -7.42 -43.27 4.46
C LEU A 454 -7.98 -42.28 3.41
N LEU A 455 -8.43 -42.81 2.26
CA LEU A 455 -8.90 -42.04 1.09
C LEU A 455 -10.44 -42.21 0.88
N PRO A 456 -11.04 -42.17 -0.33
CA PRO A 456 -11.93 -41.06 -0.70
C PRO A 456 -13.37 -41.48 -1.06
N VAL A 457 -14.27 -40.51 -1.21
CA VAL A 457 -15.62 -40.70 -1.81
C VAL A 457 -15.89 -39.59 -2.82
N ASN A 458 -16.70 -39.87 -3.86
CA ASN A 458 -16.90 -39.01 -5.02
C ASN A 458 -18.37 -39.05 -5.50
N LEU A 459 -18.81 -37.97 -6.17
CA LEU A 459 -20.03 -37.82 -7.01
C LEU A 459 -21.45 -37.86 -6.38
N HIS A 460 -22.24 -36.84 -6.77
CA HIS A 460 -23.67 -36.84 -7.12
C HIS A 460 -24.76 -37.41 -6.17
N GLN A 461 -25.63 -36.54 -5.63
CA GLN A 461 -26.97 -36.28 -6.21
C GLN A 461 -27.80 -35.20 -5.47
N SER A 462 -28.61 -34.49 -6.23
CA SER A 462 -29.85 -33.78 -5.82
C SER A 462 -30.98 -34.30 -6.75
N PRO A 463 -32.27 -34.01 -6.52
CA PRO A 463 -32.89 -33.19 -5.46
C PRO A 463 -34.04 -33.95 -4.73
N LEU A 464 -34.78 -33.28 -3.83
CA LEU A 464 -36.25 -33.17 -3.93
C LEU A 464 -36.85 -32.20 -2.90
N VAL A 465 -37.98 -31.60 -3.26
CA VAL A 465 -38.83 -30.72 -2.44
C VAL A 465 -40.06 -31.50 -1.97
N PRO A 466 -40.62 -31.19 -0.79
CA PRO A 466 -42.07 -31.17 -0.64
C PRO A 466 -42.57 -29.82 -0.11
N VAL A 467 -43.59 -29.28 -0.78
CA VAL A 467 -44.35 -28.09 -0.33
C VAL A 467 -45.39 -28.50 0.70
N ARG A 468 -45.54 -27.73 1.77
CA ARG A 468 -46.82 -27.48 2.44
C ARG A 468 -46.80 -26.20 3.26
#